data_AF-A0A1V5H238-F1
#
_entry.id   AF-A0A1V5H238-F1
#
_cell.length_a   1.000
_cell.length_b   1.000
_cell.length_c   1.000
_cell.angle_alpha   90.00
_cell.angle_beta   90.00
_cell.angle_gamma   90.00
#
_symmetry.space_group_name_H-M   'P 1'
#
loop_
_entity.id
_entity.type
_entity.pdbx_description
1 polymer ?
#
loop_
_entity_poly.entity_id
_entity_poly.type
_entity_poly.pdbx_seq_one_letter_code
_entity_poly.pdbx_strand_id
1 'polypeptide(L)' 'MGTGHNSEIVQDKSGQDWIFYHAVFVDNPKGRVLLMDKVNWINDWPNVKGNTPSLEAEKPLF' A
#
# COMPACT_ATOMS: atom_id res chain seq x y z
N MET A 1 -4.60 -10.41 -10.68
CA MET A 1 -4.10 -9.04 -10.41
C MET A 1 -5.14 -8.05 -10.93
N GLY A 2 -5.65 -7.18 -10.07
CA GLY A 2 -6.68 -6.17 -10.37
C GLY A 2 -6.52 -4.98 -9.44
N THR A 3 -5.26 -4.53 -9.28
CA THR A 3 -4.85 -3.45 -8.39
C THR A 3 -5.14 -2.09 -9.03
N GLY A 4 -5.72 -1.17 -8.26
CA GLY A 4 -6.05 0.18 -8.72
C GLY A 4 -7.20 0.81 -7.95
N HIS A 5 -7.62 2.01 -8.37
CA HIS A 5 -8.53 2.87 -7.59
C HIS A 5 -7.93 3.15 -6.20
N ASN A 6 -6.68 3.61 -6.20
CA ASN A 6 -5.93 3.88 -4.98
C ASN A 6 -6.40 5.21 -4.37
N SER A 7 -6.12 5.39 -3.08
CA SER A 7 -6.18 6.71 -2.44
C SER A 7 -5.10 7.63 -2.99
N GLU A 8 -5.14 8.90 -2.57
CA GLU A 8 -3.94 9.73 -2.53
C GLU A 8 -2.86 9.07 -1.64
N ILE A 9 -1.61 9.48 -1.81
CA ILE A 9 -0.56 9.16 -0.83
C ILE A 9 -0.82 10.00 0.43
N VAL A 10 -0.98 9.34 1.57
CA VAL A 10 -1.32 9.96 2.84
C VAL A 10 -0.12 9.95 3.77
N GLN A 11 0.25 11.10 4.30
CA GLN A 11 1.30 11.23 5.29
C GLN A 11 0.74 11.07 6.70
N ASP A 12 1.42 10.27 7.52
CA ASP A 12 1.10 10.11 8.93
C ASP A 12 1.81 11.14 9.82
N LYS A 13 1.50 11.18 11.13
CA LYS A 13 2.10 12.11 12.10
C LYS A 13 3.59 11.88 12.34
N SER A 14 4.13 10.73 11.93
CA SER A 14 5.57 10.45 11.97
C SER A 14 6.29 10.86 10.68
N GLY A 15 5.57 11.45 9.71
CA GLY A 15 6.11 11.86 8.41
C GLY A 15 6.28 10.70 7.43
N GLN A 16 5.66 9.55 7.70
CA GLN A 16 5.71 8.40 6.79
C GLN A 16 4.55 8.47 5.80
N ASP A 17 4.85 8.16 4.53
CA ASP A 17 3.87 8.18 3.46
C ASP A 17 3.28 6.78 3.23
N TRP A 18 1.97 6.72 3.04
CA TRP A 18 1.20 5.49 2.92
C TRP A 18 0.26 5.55 1.72
N ILE A 19 0.06 4.42 1.06
CA ILE A 19 -0.93 4.28 -0.02
C ILE A 19 -1.94 3.18 0.31
N PHE A 20 -3.22 3.47 0.10
CA PHE A 20 -4.30 2.49 0.22
C PHE A 20 -4.80 2.09 -1.15
N TYR A 21 -5.03 0.80 -1.37
CA TYR A 21 -5.44 0.30 -2.67
C TYR A 21 -6.21 -1.01 -2.59
N HIS A 22 -6.98 -1.32 -3.63
CA HIS A 22 -7.71 -2.57 -3.71
C HIS A 22 -6.93 -3.65 -4.46
N ALA A 23 -7.07 -4.90 -4.05
CA ALA A 23 -6.57 -6.07 -4.78
C ALA A 23 -7.53 -7.26 -4.66
N VAL A 24 -7.28 -8.32 -5.43
CA VAL A 24 -8.00 -9.60 -5.32
C VAL A 24 -7.02 -10.67 -4.86
N PHE A 25 -7.37 -11.42 -3.82
CA PHE A 25 -6.61 -12.59 -3.40
C PHE A 25 -6.99 -13.77 -4.31
N VAL A 26 -6.09 -14.10 -5.23
CA VAL A 26 -6.37 -15.02 -6.34
C VAL A 26 -6.69 -16.43 -5.84
N ASP A 27 -6.03 -16.88 -4.78
CA ASP A 27 -6.20 -18.23 -4.22
C ASP A 27 -7.54 -18.41 -3.47
N ASN A 28 -8.20 -17.31 -3.09
CA ASN A 28 -9.53 -17.34 -2.48
C ASN A 28 -10.32 -16.07 -2.86
N PRO A 29 -10.90 -16.04 -4.07
CA PRO A 29 -11.49 -14.83 -4.64
C PRO A 29 -12.87 -14.57 -4.04
N LYS A 30 -12.92 -13.90 -2.88
CA LYS A 30 -14.16 -13.44 -2.23
C LYS A 30 -14.36 -11.92 -2.36
N GLY A 31 -13.99 -11.37 -3.50
CA GLY A 31 -14.06 -9.92 -3.77
C GLY A 31 -12.72 -9.21 -3.60
N ARG A 32 -12.78 -7.88 -3.56
CA ARG A 32 -11.59 -7.02 -3.40
C ARG A 32 -11.29 -6.79 -1.92
N VAL A 33 -10.03 -6.91 -1.55
CA VAL A 33 -9.53 -6.52 -0.22
C VAL A 33 -8.92 -5.13 -0.29
N LEU A 34 -8.96 -4.39 0.83
CA LEU A 34 -8.20 -3.16 0.99
C LEU A 34 -6.80 -3.53 1.52
N LEU A 35 -5.78 -2.98 0.87
CA LEU A 35 -4.38 -3.11 1.24
C LEU A 35 -3.81 -1.74 1.56
N MET A 36 -2.72 -1.73 2.33
CA MET A 36 -1.98 -0.55 2.72
C MET A 36 -0.50 -0.85 2.66
N ASP A 37 0.27 0.02 2.05
CA ASP A 37 1.73 -0.08 1.99
C ASP A 37 2.40 1.24 2.31
N LYS A 38 3.57 1.15 2.95
CA LYS A 38 4.47 2.29 3.12
C LYS A 38 5.11 2.62 1.77
N VAL A 39 5.07 3.89 1.41
CA VAL A 39 5.73 4.43 0.22
C VAL A 39 7.15 4.84 0.58
N ASN A 40 8.12 4.27 -0.12
CA ASN A 40 9.52 4.72 -0.08
C ASN A 40 9.78 5.60 -1.30
N TRP A 41 10.56 6.66 -1.14
CA TRP A 41 10.93 7.53 -2.25
C TRP A 41 12.36 7.25 -2.69
N ILE A 42 12.55 6.89 -3.95
CA ILE A 42 13.86 6.63 -4.55
C ILE A 42 13.99 7.52 -5.77
N ASN A 43 14.89 8.50 -5.74
CA ASN A 43 15.05 9.52 -6.78
C ASN A 43 13.71 10.20 -7.13
N ASP A 44 12.97 10.62 -6.10
CA ASP A 44 11.64 11.26 -6.22
C ASP A 44 10.53 10.38 -6.83
N TRP A 45 10.78 9.08 -7.03
CA TRP A 45 9.78 8.12 -7.46
C TRP A 45 9.27 7.25 -6.30
N PRO A 46 7.95 7.02 -6.19
CA PRO A 46 7.38 6.17 -5.16
C PRO A 46 7.66 4.69 -5.44
N ASN A 47 8.02 3.96 -4.40
CA ASN A 47 8.33 2.55 -4.42
C ASN A 47 7.72 1.82 -3.22
N VAL A 48 7.02 0.72 -3.49
CA VAL A 48 6.61 -0.25 -2.47
C VAL A 48 7.65 -1.36 -2.41
N LYS A 49 8.07 -1.73 -1.20
CA LYS A 49 9.12 -2.73 -0.98
C LYS A 49 8.74 -4.07 -1.61
N GLY A 50 9.67 -4.65 -2.36
CA GLY A 50 9.49 -5.98 -2.96
C GLY A 50 8.50 -6.05 -4.13
N ASN A 51 7.88 -4.93 -4.52
CA ASN A 51 6.85 -4.86 -5.57
C ASN A 51 5.68 -5.85 -5.33
N THR A 52 5.42 -6.16 -4.07
CA THR A 52 4.33 -7.03 -3.60
C THR A 52 3.67 -6.37 -2.39
N PRO A 53 2.40 -6.64 -2.09
CA PRO A 53 1.78 -6.17 -0.85
C PRO A 53 2.61 -6.60 0.37
N SER A 54 2.81 -5.68 1.30
CA SER A 54 3.47 -6.01 2.56
C SER A 54 2.59 -6.94 3.41
N LEU A 55 3.20 -7.99 3.98
CA LEU A 55 2.55 -8.84 4.98
C LEU A 55 2.67 -8.25 6.39
N GLU A 56 3.69 -7.43 6.61
CA GLU A 56 4.00 -6.76 7.86
C GLU A 56 4.51 -5.35 7.57
N ALA A 57 4.16 -4.40 8.43
CA ALA A 57 4.65 -3.03 8.36
C ALA A 57 4.79 -2.46 9.78
N GLU A 58 5.61 -1.41 9.91
CA GLU A 58 5.55 -0.55 11.09
C GLU A 58 4.14 0.01 11.24
N LYS A 59 3.65 0.13 12.47
CA LYS A 59 2.29 0.64 12.70
C LYS A 59 2.23 2.13 12.31
N PRO A 60 1.36 2.54 11.37
CA PRO A 60 1.21 3.95 11.01
C PRO A 60 0.64 4.77 12.17
N LEU A 61 1.00 6.06 12.21
CA LEU A 61 0.54 7.00 13.23
C LEU A 61 -0.37 8.09 12.64
N PHE A 62 -1.63 7.77 12.32
CA PHE A 62 -2.60 8.76 11.81
C PHE A 62 -3.12 9.71 12.90
#